data_AF-A0A136M1H6-F1
#
_entry.id   AF-A0A136M1H6-F1
#
_cell.length_a   1.000
_cell.length_b   1.000
_cell.length_c   1.000
_cell.angle_alpha   90.00
_cell.angle_beta   90.00
_cell.angle_gamma   90.00
#
_symmetry.space_group_name_H-M   'P 1'
#
loop_
_entity.id
_entity.type
_entity.pdbx_description
1 polymer ?
#
loop_
_entity_poly.entity_id
_entity_poly.type
_entity_poly.pdbx_seq_one_letter_code
_entity_poly.pdbx_strand_id
1 'polypeptide(L)'
;MNLQIFSNRNHNWASDASPLLKPGGETNSESGLGLVDYIEVLNEWDNTWSGSSVKFTPDSYAVCLKVCYDAIKAADPTMGILMGGLSRMNIHLIQQVIKAWEIRYGQFPKDIIINYHRYMHNGLSGGRRTQGILPESRPFGILDQIHDMDTLGRDWVITEFGWDSDSTSLQRTPILFESDGKTKMSAEKSKGTLLVRSALLYATTDRCKMAVFYHIRNENNEGKGYLYASSGIFSRSGASYNPTEAYWPVKEFLDKVGDCKLPATLVSAVSPYQVKFVKGSKKVIATWTDNGPVTYTEE
;
A
#
# COMPACT_ATOMS: atom_id res chain seq x y z
N MET A 1 -18.39 1.81 12.66
CA MET A 1 -18.03 1.82 11.24
C MET A 1 -16.64 2.41 11.16
N ASN A 2 -15.62 1.63 10.79
CA ASN A 2 -14.26 2.16 10.62
C ASN A 2 -14.18 2.73 9.21
N LEU A 3 -13.99 4.05 9.11
CA LEU A 3 -13.73 4.76 7.86
C LEU A 3 -12.26 5.17 7.87
N GLN A 4 -11.51 4.81 6.85
CA GLN A 4 -10.17 5.35 6.63
C GLN A 4 -10.25 6.47 5.58
N ILE A 5 -9.42 7.50 5.77
CA ILE A 5 -9.42 8.74 5.02
C ILE A 5 -8.06 8.89 4.33
N PHE A 6 -8.06 9.10 3.02
CA PHE A 6 -6.83 9.28 2.23
C PHE A 6 -6.84 10.63 1.50
N SER A 7 -5.65 11.23 1.35
CA SER A 7 -5.41 12.44 0.56
C SER A 7 -4.28 12.17 -0.45
N ASN A 8 -4.47 12.58 -1.70
CA ASN A 8 -3.54 12.38 -2.82
C ASN A 8 -3.09 13.71 -3.45
N ARG A 9 -3.37 14.85 -2.82
CA ARG A 9 -2.82 16.13 -3.27
C ARG A 9 -1.44 16.36 -2.66
N ASN A 10 -0.51 16.84 -3.48
CA ASN A 10 0.72 17.51 -3.07
C ASN A 10 0.38 18.81 -2.32
N HIS A 11 -0.29 18.71 -1.16
CA HIS A 11 -0.29 19.80 -0.21
C HIS A 11 1.13 19.93 0.30
N ASN A 12 1.74 21.09 0.10
CA ASN A 12 2.91 21.47 0.87
C ASN A 12 2.42 21.64 2.32
N TRP A 13 2.46 20.55 3.09
CA TRP A 13 2.08 20.58 4.51
C TRP A 13 2.90 21.62 5.29
N ALA A 14 4.08 22.02 4.80
CA ALA A 14 4.87 23.10 5.38
C ALA A 14 4.31 24.53 5.13
N SER A 15 3.57 24.77 4.05
CA SER A 15 2.96 26.08 3.75
C SER A 15 1.48 26.16 4.17
N ASP A 16 0.77 25.03 4.18
CA ASP A 16 -0.68 25.00 4.38
C ASP A 16 -1.09 24.58 5.80
N ALA A 17 -0.20 23.99 6.61
CA ALA A 17 -0.53 23.52 7.96
C ALA A 17 -0.50 24.62 9.03
N SER A 18 -0.24 25.88 8.67
CA SER A 18 0.03 26.93 9.67
C SER A 18 -1.16 27.31 10.58
N PRO A 19 -2.45 27.02 10.27
CA PRO A 19 -3.52 27.16 11.25
C PRO A 19 -4.16 25.85 11.73
N LEU A 20 -4.11 24.75 10.96
CA LEU A 20 -4.99 23.60 11.19
C LEU A 20 -4.49 22.60 12.25
N LEU A 21 -3.21 22.63 12.61
CA LEU A 21 -2.63 21.71 13.59
C LEU A 21 -1.77 22.47 14.61
N LYS A 22 -2.39 23.38 15.37
CA LYS A 22 -1.78 23.88 16.61
C LYS A 22 -2.04 22.89 17.75
N PRO A 23 -1.02 22.28 18.36
CA PRO A 23 -1.22 21.53 19.60
C PRO A 23 -1.73 22.50 20.69
N GLY A 24 -2.95 22.30 21.17
CA GLY A 24 -3.51 23.04 22.32
C GLY A 24 -4.22 24.37 22.02
N GLY A 25 -4.51 24.68 20.76
CA GLY A 25 -5.42 25.77 20.41
C GLY A 25 -6.82 25.23 20.12
N GLU A 26 -7.88 25.90 20.59
CA GLU A 26 -9.24 25.66 20.10
C GLU A 26 -9.23 25.88 18.58
N THR A 27 -9.37 24.81 17.82
CA THR A 27 -9.63 24.90 16.38
C THR A 27 -11.13 24.99 16.23
N ASN A 28 -11.62 26.09 15.65
CA ASN A 28 -13.00 26.13 15.18
C ASN A 28 -13.16 25.00 14.16
N SER A 29 -14.23 24.21 14.27
CA SER A 29 -14.51 23.17 13.29
C SER A 29 -14.86 23.83 11.96
N GLU A 30 -13.95 23.77 11.00
CA GLU A 30 -14.18 24.23 9.63
C GLU A 30 -14.67 23.06 8.76
N SER A 31 -15.56 23.33 7.81
CA SER A 31 -16.11 22.34 6.88
C SER A 31 -15.91 22.78 5.43
N GLY A 32 -15.88 21.83 4.49
CA GLY A 32 -15.67 22.12 3.07
C GLY A 32 -14.22 22.47 2.70
N LEU A 33 -13.23 22.11 3.53
CA LEU A 33 -11.81 22.41 3.29
C LEU A 33 -11.19 21.64 2.12
N GLY A 34 -11.85 20.61 1.60
CA GLY A 34 -11.34 19.81 0.49
C GLY A 34 -10.04 19.06 0.79
N LEU A 35 -9.77 18.71 2.05
CA LEU A 35 -8.54 18.02 2.50
C LEU A 35 -8.59 16.50 2.32
N VAL A 36 -9.78 15.94 2.15
CA VAL A 36 -10.01 14.51 1.97
C VAL A 36 -10.36 14.27 0.51
N ASP A 37 -9.64 13.35 -0.12
CA ASP A 37 -9.87 13.01 -1.53
C ASP A 37 -10.59 11.66 -1.67
N TYR A 38 -10.36 10.73 -0.74
CA TYR A 38 -10.97 9.39 -0.76
C TYR A 38 -11.45 8.94 0.62
N ILE A 39 -12.55 8.19 0.62
CA ILE A 39 -13.07 7.47 1.78
C ILE A 39 -13.08 5.97 1.49
N GLU A 40 -12.49 5.18 2.40
CA GLU A 40 -12.56 3.73 2.38
C GLU A 40 -13.72 3.19 3.22
N VAL A 41 -14.53 2.32 2.62
CA VAL A 41 -15.72 1.74 3.27
C VAL A 41 -15.39 0.40 3.92
N LEU A 42 -15.14 0.44 5.23
CA LEU A 42 -14.64 -0.66 6.08
C LEU A 42 -13.20 -1.06 5.78
N ASN A 43 -12.64 -1.89 6.67
CA ASN A 43 -11.30 -2.45 6.57
C ASN A 43 -11.37 -3.96 6.79
N GLU A 44 -10.75 -4.74 5.91
CA GLU A 44 -10.62 -6.21 6.02
C GLU A 44 -11.93 -6.92 6.36
N TRP A 45 -13.00 -6.53 5.66
CA TRP A 45 -14.37 -6.99 5.90
C TRP A 45 -14.58 -8.48 5.59
N ASP A 46 -13.67 -9.10 4.84
CA ASP A 46 -13.60 -10.54 4.58
C ASP A 46 -13.04 -11.34 5.76
N ASN A 47 -12.38 -10.64 6.69
CA ASN A 47 -12.03 -11.07 8.04
C ASN A 47 -11.37 -12.45 8.13
N THR A 48 -10.46 -12.76 7.19
CA THR A 48 -9.86 -14.10 7.09
C THR A 48 -8.83 -14.39 8.19
N TRP A 49 -8.46 -13.39 8.99
CA TRP A 49 -7.36 -13.46 9.96
C TRP A 49 -7.81 -13.58 11.42
N SER A 50 -8.99 -13.08 11.81
CA SER A 50 -9.39 -13.03 13.23
C SER A 50 -10.02 -14.31 13.76
N GLY A 51 -10.40 -15.24 12.87
CA GLY A 51 -11.19 -16.42 13.22
C GLY A 51 -12.62 -16.09 13.71
N SER A 52 -13.04 -14.83 13.63
CA SER A 52 -14.36 -14.36 14.05
C SER A 52 -15.46 -14.85 13.10
N SER A 53 -16.66 -15.07 13.66
CA SER A 53 -17.88 -15.37 12.91
C SER A 53 -18.50 -14.15 12.21
N VAL A 54 -18.02 -12.94 12.53
CA VAL A 54 -18.51 -11.70 11.92
C VAL A 54 -17.72 -11.42 10.64
N LYS A 55 -18.18 -12.03 9.54
CA LYS A 55 -17.68 -11.84 8.18
C LYS A 55 -18.82 -11.31 7.31
N PHE A 56 -18.56 -10.28 6.51
CA PHE A 56 -19.53 -9.89 5.51
C PHE A 56 -19.57 -10.93 4.37
N THR A 57 -20.77 -11.32 3.97
CA THR A 57 -20.96 -12.02 2.70
C THR A 57 -20.85 -10.99 1.57
N PRO A 58 -20.63 -11.42 0.31
CA PRO A 58 -20.63 -10.49 -0.82
C PRO A 58 -21.91 -9.65 -0.87
N ASP A 59 -23.04 -10.27 -0.54
CA ASP A 59 -24.35 -9.63 -0.48
C ASP A 59 -24.47 -8.56 0.61
N SER A 60 -24.09 -8.89 1.84
CA SER A 60 -24.18 -7.92 2.93
C SER A 60 -23.17 -6.78 2.74
N TYR A 61 -22.00 -7.07 2.17
CA TYR A 61 -21.02 -6.04 1.86
C TYR A 61 -21.51 -5.12 0.74
N ALA A 62 -22.14 -5.65 -0.32
CA ALA A 62 -22.73 -4.84 -1.38
C ALA A 62 -23.81 -3.88 -0.84
N VAL A 63 -24.63 -4.32 0.12
CA VAL A 63 -25.61 -3.45 0.80
C VAL A 63 -24.91 -2.36 1.61
N CYS A 64 -23.90 -2.73 2.41
CA CYS A 64 -23.14 -1.77 3.21
C CYS A 64 -22.45 -0.72 2.33
N LEU A 65 -21.76 -1.16 1.27
CA LEU A 65 -21.11 -0.30 0.31
C LEU A 65 -22.10 0.65 -0.37
N LYS A 66 -23.31 0.17 -0.71
CA LYS A 66 -24.35 1.01 -1.33
C LYS A 66 -24.82 2.13 -0.42
N VAL A 67 -25.13 1.80 0.84
CA VAL A 67 -25.60 2.79 1.82
C VAL A 67 -24.52 3.85 2.07
N CYS A 68 -23.25 3.42 2.20
CA CYS A 68 -22.14 4.36 2.35
C CYS A 68 -21.93 5.21 1.08
N TYR A 69 -21.97 4.60 -0.10
CA TYR A 69 -21.83 5.30 -1.37
C TYR A 69 -22.87 6.42 -1.51
N ASP A 70 -24.15 6.14 -1.27
CA ASP A 70 -25.20 7.15 -1.37
C ASP A 70 -25.00 8.29 -0.38
N ALA A 71 -24.66 7.98 0.87
CA ALA A 71 -24.44 8.98 1.90
C ALA A 71 -23.22 9.87 1.58
N ILE A 72 -22.13 9.27 1.12
CA ILE A 72 -20.92 9.99 0.72
C ILE A 72 -21.23 10.89 -0.47
N LYS A 73 -21.88 10.37 -1.52
CA LYS A 73 -22.20 11.16 -2.73
C LYS A 73 -23.24 12.24 -2.50
N ALA A 74 -24.15 12.05 -1.53
CA ALA A 74 -25.06 13.11 -1.10
C ALA A 74 -24.33 14.24 -0.38
N ALA A 75 -23.28 13.94 0.39
CA ALA A 75 -22.47 14.92 1.10
C ALA A 75 -21.47 15.63 0.17
N ASP A 76 -20.79 14.88 -0.69
CA ASP A 76 -19.83 15.37 -1.68
C ASP A 76 -19.85 14.46 -2.92
N PRO A 77 -20.48 14.91 -4.03
CA PRO A 77 -20.53 14.14 -5.27
C PRO A 77 -19.15 13.83 -5.88
N THR A 78 -18.12 14.63 -5.55
CA THR A 78 -16.75 14.52 -6.08
C THR A 78 -15.86 13.60 -5.26
N MET A 79 -16.26 13.23 -4.04
CA MET A 79 -15.50 12.37 -3.15
C MET A 79 -15.20 11.01 -3.79
N GLY A 80 -13.92 10.62 -3.80
CA GLY A 80 -13.49 9.30 -4.24
C GLY A 80 -13.88 8.24 -3.22
N ILE A 81 -14.23 7.04 -3.70
CA ILE A 81 -14.66 5.95 -2.82
C ILE A 81 -13.80 4.73 -3.08
N LEU A 82 -13.20 4.21 -2.02
CA LEU A 82 -12.51 2.93 -2.04
C LEU A 82 -13.44 1.87 -1.48
N MET A 83 -13.50 0.73 -2.17
CA MET A 83 -13.91 -0.50 -1.53
C MET A 83 -13.04 -0.72 -0.29
N GLY A 84 -13.60 -1.32 0.75
CA GLY A 84 -12.83 -1.72 1.92
C GLY A 84 -11.82 -2.78 1.54
N GLY A 85 -10.58 -2.59 1.99
CA GLY A 85 -9.45 -3.43 1.67
C GLY A 85 -9.72 -4.86 2.11
N LEU A 86 -9.70 -5.81 1.17
CA LEU A 86 -9.68 -7.22 1.53
C LEU A 86 -8.39 -7.58 2.25
N SER A 87 -8.45 -8.40 3.31
CA SER A 87 -7.26 -8.88 4.01
C SER A 87 -6.29 -9.67 3.13
N ARG A 88 -6.79 -10.22 2.02
CA ARG A 88 -6.01 -10.85 0.94
C ARG A 88 -6.66 -10.57 -0.40
N MET A 89 -5.84 -10.44 -1.45
CA MET A 89 -6.33 -10.34 -2.83
C MET A 89 -7.25 -11.53 -3.18
N ASN A 90 -8.50 -11.25 -3.52
CA ASN A 90 -9.48 -12.26 -3.92
C ASN A 90 -10.42 -11.70 -4.99
N ILE A 91 -10.03 -11.87 -6.25
CA ILE A 91 -10.77 -11.40 -7.43
C ILE A 91 -12.18 -11.99 -7.49
N HIS A 92 -12.33 -13.27 -7.14
CA HIS A 92 -13.63 -13.92 -7.15
C HIS A 92 -14.59 -13.27 -6.16
N LEU A 93 -14.11 -12.97 -4.95
CA LEU A 93 -14.91 -12.29 -3.93
C LEU A 93 -15.31 -10.87 -4.36
N ILE A 94 -14.41 -10.13 -5.01
CA ILE A 94 -14.69 -8.81 -5.59
C ILE A 94 -15.79 -8.92 -6.66
N GLN A 95 -15.66 -9.86 -7.59
CA GLN A 95 -16.67 -10.10 -8.64
C GLN A 95 -18.03 -10.49 -8.06
N GLN A 96 -18.06 -11.27 -6.97
CA GLN A 96 -19.30 -11.60 -6.27
C GLN A 96 -19.97 -10.37 -5.67
N VAL A 97 -19.22 -9.43 -5.08
CA VAL A 97 -19.78 -8.17 -4.57
C VAL A 97 -20.34 -7.32 -5.71
N ILE A 98 -19.59 -7.17 -6.80
CA ILE A 98 -20.04 -6.41 -7.99
C ILE A 98 -21.34 -7.01 -8.52
N LYS A 99 -21.40 -8.34 -8.67
CA LYS A 99 -22.61 -9.04 -9.12
C LYS A 99 -23.78 -8.85 -8.14
N ALA A 100 -23.53 -8.95 -6.84
CA ALA A 100 -24.53 -8.77 -5.80
C ALA A 100 -25.11 -7.35 -5.78
N TRP A 101 -24.27 -6.35 -6.04
CA TRP A 101 -24.70 -4.98 -6.28
C TRP A 101 -25.55 -4.88 -7.54
N GLU A 102 -25.07 -5.42 -8.66
CA GLU A 102 -25.71 -5.29 -9.96
C GLU A 102 -27.11 -5.89 -10.02
N ILE A 103 -27.31 -7.03 -9.35
CA ILE A 103 -28.61 -7.66 -9.21
C ILE A 103 -29.61 -6.76 -8.47
N ARG A 104 -29.16 -5.99 -7.46
CA ARG A 104 -30.04 -5.20 -6.60
C ARG A 104 -30.25 -3.76 -7.06
N TYR A 105 -29.19 -3.15 -7.60
CA TYR A 105 -29.10 -1.70 -7.78
C TYR A 105 -28.77 -1.28 -9.22
N GLY A 106 -28.57 -2.24 -10.13
CA GLY A 106 -28.10 -1.97 -11.49
C GLY A 106 -26.59 -1.72 -11.52
N GLN A 107 -26.10 -1.04 -12.56
CA GLN A 107 -24.66 -0.92 -12.84
C GLN A 107 -23.79 -0.57 -11.61
N PHE A 108 -22.72 -1.34 -11.39
CA PHE A 108 -21.75 -1.03 -10.35
C PHE A 108 -20.98 0.25 -10.70
N PRO A 109 -20.96 1.28 -9.81
CA PRO A 109 -20.33 2.56 -10.09
C PRO A 109 -18.87 2.43 -10.56
N LYS A 110 -18.48 3.27 -11.53
CA LYS A 110 -17.12 3.25 -12.10
C LYS A 110 -16.10 3.96 -11.22
N ASP A 111 -16.56 4.86 -10.36
CA ASP A 111 -15.77 5.68 -9.44
C ASP A 111 -15.54 5.01 -8.07
N ILE A 112 -16.08 3.81 -7.84
CA ILE A 112 -15.63 2.94 -6.75
C ILE A 112 -14.36 2.22 -7.21
N ILE A 113 -13.27 2.47 -6.50
CA ILE A 113 -11.96 1.87 -6.75
C ILE A 113 -11.81 0.61 -5.88
N ILE A 114 -11.31 -0.48 -6.47
CA ILE A 114 -11.15 -1.76 -5.77
C ILE A 114 -9.95 -1.69 -4.83
N ASN A 115 -10.08 -2.23 -3.61
CA ASN A 115 -9.00 -2.22 -2.63
C ASN A 115 -8.73 -3.61 -2.05
N TYR A 116 -7.46 -3.89 -1.78
CA TYR A 116 -7.02 -5.07 -1.06
C TYR A 116 -5.67 -4.83 -0.38
N HIS A 117 -5.41 -5.57 0.67
CA HIS A 117 -4.13 -5.57 1.36
C HIS A 117 -3.25 -6.67 0.78
N ARG A 118 -1.95 -6.37 0.69
CA ARG A 118 -0.96 -7.31 0.18
C ARG A 118 0.27 -7.41 1.07
N TYR A 119 0.15 -8.24 2.09
CA TYR A 119 1.30 -8.75 2.83
C TYR A 119 1.87 -10.00 2.15
N MET A 120 2.97 -9.85 1.41
CA MET A 120 3.62 -10.96 0.71
C MET A 120 4.34 -11.88 1.69
N HIS A 121 3.96 -13.16 1.71
CA HIS A 121 4.51 -14.15 2.64
C HIS A 121 4.47 -15.58 2.09
N ASN A 122 5.28 -16.48 2.65
CA ASN A 122 5.41 -17.86 2.18
C ASN A 122 4.18 -18.75 2.43
N GLY A 123 3.23 -18.31 3.26
CA GLY A 123 1.94 -18.98 3.42
C GLY A 123 0.95 -18.77 2.26
N LEU A 124 1.27 -17.95 1.26
CA LEU A 124 0.34 -17.65 0.14
C LEU A 124 0.05 -18.87 -0.74
N SER A 125 0.95 -19.87 -0.77
CA SER A 125 0.77 -21.13 -1.48
C SER A 125 -0.09 -22.17 -0.75
N GLY A 126 -0.98 -21.74 0.16
CA GLY A 126 -1.81 -22.63 0.98
C GLY A 126 -1.11 -23.22 2.21
N GLY A 127 0.06 -22.69 2.58
CA GLY A 127 0.84 -23.12 3.74
C GLY A 127 0.68 -22.22 4.97
N ARG A 128 1.30 -22.61 6.08
CA ARG A 128 1.42 -21.76 7.26
C ARG A 128 2.37 -20.61 6.97
N ARG A 129 1.92 -19.37 7.17
CA ARG A 129 2.77 -18.16 7.12
C ARG A 129 3.84 -18.27 8.19
N THR A 130 5.11 -18.20 7.79
CA THR A 130 6.24 -18.13 8.72
C THR A 130 7.18 -16.96 8.44
N GLN A 131 7.18 -16.36 7.25
CA GLN A 131 7.96 -15.16 6.92
C GLN A 131 7.42 -14.42 5.71
N GLY A 132 7.83 -13.15 5.57
CA GLY A 132 7.69 -12.40 4.33
C GLY A 132 8.49 -13.02 3.18
N ILE A 133 8.12 -12.69 1.95
CA ILE A 133 8.84 -13.07 0.72
C ILE A 133 9.16 -11.82 -0.11
N LEU A 134 9.98 -11.96 -1.15
CA LEU A 134 10.35 -10.85 -2.03
C LEU A 134 9.17 -10.41 -2.91
N PRO A 135 9.06 -9.12 -3.27
CA PRO A 135 8.03 -8.58 -4.16
C PRO A 135 7.87 -9.30 -5.50
N GLU A 136 8.94 -9.90 -6.02
CA GLU A 136 9.02 -10.56 -7.32
C GLU A 136 8.79 -12.07 -7.23
N SER A 137 8.53 -12.60 -6.03
CA SER A 137 8.42 -14.04 -5.77
C SER A 137 7.20 -14.65 -6.46
N ARG A 138 7.41 -15.32 -7.59
CA ARG A 138 6.35 -16.02 -8.32
C ARG A 138 5.86 -17.28 -7.58
N PRO A 139 4.59 -17.68 -7.75
CA PRO A 139 3.54 -17.05 -8.57
C PRO A 139 2.73 -15.97 -7.83
N PHE A 140 3.26 -15.39 -6.75
CA PHE A 140 2.52 -14.46 -5.89
C PHE A 140 3.09 -13.04 -5.89
N GLY A 141 4.04 -12.77 -6.78
CA GLY A 141 4.75 -11.51 -6.83
C GLY A 141 3.85 -10.38 -7.33
N ILE A 142 4.32 -9.15 -7.24
CA ILE A 142 3.56 -7.96 -7.67
C ILE A 142 3.20 -8.03 -9.14
N LEU A 143 4.10 -8.51 -10.02
CA LEU A 143 3.79 -8.65 -11.44
C LEU A 143 2.67 -9.67 -11.70
N ASP A 144 2.61 -10.76 -10.93
CA ASP A 144 1.50 -11.72 -10.98
C ASP A 144 0.19 -11.06 -10.50
N GLN A 145 0.26 -10.25 -9.43
CA GLN A 145 -0.90 -9.52 -8.90
C GLN A 145 -1.42 -8.47 -9.87
N ILE A 146 -0.54 -7.69 -10.50
CA ILE A 146 -0.92 -6.69 -11.50
C ILE A 146 -1.64 -7.39 -12.65
N HIS A 147 -1.06 -8.47 -13.18
CA HIS A 147 -1.70 -9.26 -14.23
C HIS A 147 -3.12 -9.68 -13.82
N ASP A 148 -3.27 -10.26 -12.64
CA ASP A 148 -4.55 -10.76 -12.16
C ASP A 148 -5.56 -9.63 -11.93
N MET A 149 -5.17 -8.55 -11.23
CA MET A 149 -6.05 -7.42 -10.93
C MET A 149 -6.46 -6.65 -12.20
N ASP A 150 -5.58 -6.55 -13.18
CA ASP A 150 -5.88 -5.85 -14.44
C ASP A 150 -6.95 -6.60 -15.26
N THR A 151 -7.16 -7.91 -15.02
CA THR A 151 -8.28 -8.67 -15.62
C THR A 151 -9.66 -8.19 -15.17
N LEU A 152 -9.76 -7.47 -14.04
CA LEU A 152 -11.02 -6.87 -13.59
C LEU A 152 -11.47 -5.70 -14.48
N GLY A 153 -10.56 -5.13 -15.28
CA GLY A 153 -10.85 -3.94 -16.10
C GLY A 153 -11.26 -2.72 -15.28
N ARG A 154 -10.85 -2.66 -14.01
CA ARG A 154 -11.16 -1.58 -13.06
C ARG A 154 -9.90 -1.06 -12.40
N ASP A 155 -9.96 0.18 -11.96
CA ASP A 155 -8.91 0.79 -11.15
C ASP A 155 -8.87 0.12 -9.77
N TRP A 156 -7.67 0.02 -9.21
CA TRP A 156 -7.44 -0.61 -7.93
C TRP A 156 -6.37 0.12 -7.12
N VAL A 157 -6.38 -0.11 -5.81
CA VAL A 157 -5.44 0.43 -4.84
C VAL A 157 -5.03 -0.65 -3.84
N ILE A 158 -3.94 -0.38 -3.14
CA ILE A 158 -3.47 -1.17 -2.02
C ILE A 158 -3.29 -0.20 -0.85
N THR A 159 -4.17 -0.25 0.13
CA THR A 159 -4.06 0.59 1.33
C THR A 159 -3.10 0.03 2.37
N GLU A 160 -2.69 -1.23 2.24
CA GLU A 160 -1.67 -1.84 3.09
C GLU A 160 -0.80 -2.87 2.36
N PHE A 161 0.52 -2.68 2.42
CA PHE A 161 1.52 -3.72 2.15
C PHE A 161 2.77 -3.49 3.00
N GLY A 162 3.60 -4.51 3.22
CA GLY A 162 4.88 -4.28 3.89
C GLY A 162 5.52 -5.51 4.52
N TRP A 163 6.61 -5.23 5.23
CA TRP A 163 7.39 -6.20 5.99
C TRP A 163 7.64 -5.69 7.40
N ASP A 164 7.88 -6.63 8.31
CA ASP A 164 8.17 -6.37 9.71
C ASP A 164 9.65 -6.66 9.97
N SER A 165 10.36 -5.77 10.66
CA SER A 165 11.78 -5.98 10.95
C SER A 165 12.02 -6.90 12.15
N ASP A 166 10.99 -7.21 12.94
CA ASP A 166 11.10 -8.17 14.05
C ASP A 166 11.31 -9.59 13.50
N SER A 167 12.43 -10.21 13.90
CA SER A 167 12.80 -11.58 13.51
C SER A 167 11.80 -12.66 13.95
N THR A 168 10.95 -12.38 14.94
CA THR A 168 9.91 -13.29 15.43
C THR A 168 8.58 -13.13 14.68
N SER A 169 8.44 -12.06 13.89
CA SER A 169 7.22 -11.76 13.14
C SER A 169 6.95 -12.81 12.05
N LEU A 170 5.68 -13.17 11.89
CA LEU A 170 5.25 -13.99 10.74
C LEU A 170 5.31 -13.20 9.42
N GLN A 171 5.49 -11.87 9.49
CA GLN A 171 5.82 -11.00 8.35
C GLN A 171 7.30 -10.58 8.32
N ARG A 172 8.19 -11.28 9.02
CA ARG A 172 9.59 -10.86 9.08
C ARG A 172 10.19 -10.64 7.70
N THR A 173 11.02 -9.62 7.62
CA THR A 173 11.67 -9.15 6.40
C THR A 173 12.74 -10.15 5.94
N PRO A 174 12.73 -10.59 4.66
CA PRO A 174 13.88 -11.28 4.05
C PRO A 174 15.13 -10.40 4.08
N ILE A 175 16.26 -10.96 4.53
CA ILE A 175 17.54 -10.23 4.59
C ILE A 175 18.19 -10.19 3.21
N LEU A 176 18.44 -8.98 2.71
CA LEU A 176 19.15 -8.71 1.46
C LEU A 176 20.66 -8.52 1.70
N PHE A 177 21.41 -8.36 0.62
CA PHE A 177 22.84 -8.05 0.64
C PHE A 177 23.09 -6.63 0.15
N GLU A 178 24.16 -6.03 0.66
CA GLU A 178 24.74 -4.78 0.17
C GLU A 178 25.26 -4.93 -1.26
N SER A 179 25.69 -3.82 -1.88
CA SER A 179 26.18 -3.80 -3.27
C SER A 179 27.41 -4.69 -3.52
N ASP A 180 28.11 -5.12 -2.48
CA ASP A 180 29.23 -6.07 -2.58
C ASP A 180 28.78 -7.53 -2.77
N GLY A 181 27.47 -7.80 -2.65
CA GLY A 181 26.86 -9.13 -2.76
C GLY A 181 27.24 -10.10 -1.64
N LYS A 182 27.90 -9.63 -0.57
CA LYS A 182 28.46 -10.46 0.51
C LYS A 182 28.01 -10.00 1.89
N THR A 183 27.98 -8.69 2.12
CA THR A 183 27.58 -8.10 3.39
C THR A 183 26.06 -8.13 3.50
N LYS A 184 25.52 -8.70 4.57
CA LYS A 184 24.08 -8.69 4.83
C LYS A 184 23.63 -7.31 5.28
N MET A 185 22.52 -6.83 4.72
CA MET A 185 21.81 -5.67 5.23
C MET A 185 21.18 -5.98 6.60
N SER A 186 20.86 -4.93 7.36
CA SER A 186 19.94 -5.06 8.50
C SER A 186 18.52 -5.43 8.02
N ALA A 187 17.68 -5.90 8.94
CA ALA A 187 16.26 -6.14 8.65
C ALA A 187 15.53 -4.83 8.27
N GLU A 188 15.87 -3.71 8.93
CA GLU A 188 15.33 -2.39 8.62
C GLU A 188 15.71 -1.92 7.21
N LYS A 189 16.99 -1.99 6.85
CA LYS A 189 17.44 -1.59 5.51
C LYS A 189 16.89 -2.50 4.41
N SER A 190 16.80 -3.81 4.68
CA SER A 190 16.14 -4.76 3.79
C SER A 190 14.66 -4.41 3.60
N LYS A 191 13.94 -4.08 4.69
CA LYS A 191 12.52 -3.67 4.66
C LYS A 191 12.35 -2.45 3.77
N GLY A 192 13.12 -1.38 4.00
CA GLY A 192 13.09 -0.18 3.16
C GLY A 192 13.34 -0.48 1.68
N THR A 193 14.29 -1.36 1.38
CA THR A 193 14.59 -1.78 0.01
C THR A 193 13.41 -2.54 -0.64
N LEU A 194 12.75 -3.43 0.09
CA LEU A 194 11.59 -4.18 -0.41
C LEU A 194 10.35 -3.28 -0.59
N LEU A 195 10.17 -2.26 0.26
CA LEU A 195 9.14 -1.23 0.08
C LEU A 195 9.35 -0.47 -1.24
N VAL A 196 10.59 -0.04 -1.50
CA VAL A 196 10.94 0.62 -2.77
C VAL A 196 10.72 -0.29 -3.97
N ARG A 197 11.24 -1.54 -3.94
CA ARG A 197 10.99 -2.52 -5.02
C ARG A 197 9.51 -2.70 -5.30
N SER A 198 8.68 -2.72 -4.26
CA SER A 198 7.24 -2.81 -4.41
C SER A 198 6.64 -1.62 -5.12
N ALA A 199 6.99 -0.40 -4.69
CA ALA A 199 6.55 0.83 -5.33
C ALA A 199 6.96 0.91 -6.81
N LEU A 200 8.20 0.51 -7.13
CA LEU A 200 8.71 0.48 -8.50
C LEU A 200 7.90 -0.47 -9.40
N LEU A 201 7.48 -1.63 -8.89
CA LEU A 201 6.69 -2.59 -9.64
C LEU A 201 5.23 -2.14 -9.78
N TYR A 202 4.59 -1.65 -8.72
CA TYR A 202 3.22 -1.13 -8.80
C TYR A 202 3.09 0.06 -9.76
N ALA A 203 4.15 0.87 -9.90
CA ALA A 203 4.21 1.99 -10.84
C ALA A 203 4.15 1.57 -12.33
N THR A 204 4.25 0.28 -12.67
CA THR A 204 4.30 -0.21 -14.06
C THR A 204 2.93 -0.37 -14.72
N THR A 205 1.84 -0.26 -13.97
CA THR A 205 0.47 -0.29 -14.48
C THR A 205 -0.21 1.06 -14.28
N ASP A 206 -1.14 1.41 -15.16
CA ASP A 206 -1.98 2.61 -15.04
C ASP A 206 -3.23 2.39 -14.18
N ARG A 207 -3.56 1.13 -13.83
CA ARG A 207 -4.74 0.78 -13.03
C ARG A 207 -4.53 0.86 -11.53
N CYS A 208 -3.29 0.66 -11.06
CA CYS A 208 -2.93 0.91 -9.67
C CYS A 208 -2.88 2.42 -9.41
N LYS A 209 -3.82 2.95 -8.61
CA LYS A 209 -3.90 4.40 -8.33
C LYS A 209 -3.12 4.81 -7.09
N MET A 210 -2.89 3.87 -6.19
CA MET A 210 -2.25 4.11 -4.90
C MET A 210 -1.76 2.78 -4.31
N ALA A 211 -0.55 2.78 -3.77
CA ALA A 211 -0.04 1.70 -2.94
C ALA A 211 0.59 2.30 -1.68
N VAL A 212 0.04 1.99 -0.51
CA VAL A 212 0.45 2.54 0.77
C VAL A 212 1.15 1.45 1.59
N PHE A 213 2.40 1.69 1.95
CA PHE A 213 3.10 0.78 2.83
C PHE A 213 2.62 0.96 4.27
N TYR A 214 2.45 -0.15 4.97
CA TYR A 214 2.23 -0.21 6.39
C TYR A 214 3.59 -0.32 7.07
N HIS A 215 4.08 0.70 7.79
CA HIS A 215 3.42 1.96 8.16
C HIS A 215 4.45 3.09 8.35
N ILE A 216 4.01 4.33 8.57
CA ILE A 216 4.93 5.47 8.72
C ILE A 216 5.81 5.34 9.98
N ARG A 217 5.28 4.80 11.08
CA ARG A 217 6.00 4.64 12.35
C ARG A 217 5.76 3.28 12.97
N ASN A 218 6.74 2.78 13.73
CA ASN A 218 6.57 1.61 14.56
C ASN A 218 5.47 1.84 15.62
N GLU A 219 4.89 0.74 16.09
CA GLU A 219 3.89 0.75 17.15
C GLU A 219 4.52 0.74 18.55
N ASN A 220 3.73 1.13 19.54
CA ASN A 220 4.18 1.19 20.94
C ASN A 220 4.58 -0.19 21.52
N ASN A 221 4.28 -1.28 20.81
CA ASN A 221 4.61 -2.66 21.15
C ASN A 221 5.73 -3.25 20.27
N GLU A 222 6.50 -2.41 19.55
CA GLU A 222 7.72 -2.82 18.85
C GLU A 222 8.66 -3.64 19.74
N GLY A 223 9.29 -4.67 19.16
CA GLY A 223 10.24 -5.55 19.84
C GLY A 223 9.62 -6.54 20.82
N LYS A 224 8.29 -6.59 20.93
CA LYS A 224 7.55 -7.55 21.78
C LYS A 224 6.98 -8.73 20.98
N GLY A 225 7.41 -8.93 19.73
CA GLY A 225 6.96 -10.03 18.86
C GLY A 225 5.53 -9.92 18.35
N TYR A 226 4.90 -8.74 18.45
CA TYR A 226 3.59 -8.49 17.85
C TYR A 226 3.72 -8.32 16.35
N LEU A 227 2.83 -8.98 15.62
CA LEU A 227 2.75 -8.87 14.18
C LEU A 227 2.55 -7.40 13.75
N TYR A 228 3.43 -6.95 12.86
CA TYR A 228 3.49 -5.62 12.26
C TYR A 228 3.96 -4.48 13.17
N ALA A 229 4.36 -4.75 14.42
CA ALA A 229 4.73 -3.70 15.36
C ALA A 229 6.00 -2.93 14.93
N SER A 230 6.87 -3.56 14.15
CA SER A 230 8.14 -2.98 13.66
C SER A 230 8.12 -2.78 12.14
N SER A 231 6.97 -2.43 11.55
CA SER A 231 6.84 -2.19 10.09
C SER A 231 7.15 -0.74 9.68
N GLY A 232 7.46 0.12 10.67
CA GLY A 232 7.68 1.56 10.54
C GLY A 232 8.95 1.91 9.81
N ILE A 233 8.94 3.04 9.09
CA ILE A 233 10.18 3.68 8.65
C ILE A 233 10.69 4.73 9.66
N PHE A 234 9.90 5.03 10.69
CA PHE A 234 10.29 5.79 11.87
C PHE A 234 10.07 4.98 13.14
N SER A 235 11.00 5.04 14.08
CA SER A 235 10.79 4.59 15.46
C SER A 235 10.25 5.75 16.30
N ARG A 236 9.66 5.41 17.46
CA ARG A 236 9.16 6.39 18.43
C ARG A 236 9.97 6.29 19.73
N SER A 237 10.48 7.42 20.19
CA SER A 237 11.07 7.56 21.52
C SER A 237 10.40 8.72 22.24
N GLY A 238 9.47 8.41 23.15
CA GLY A 238 8.62 9.41 23.79
C GLY A 238 7.75 10.18 22.80
N ALA A 239 7.98 11.50 22.69
CA ALA A 239 7.32 12.37 21.71
C ALA A 239 8.10 12.51 20.38
N SER A 240 9.32 11.96 20.30
CA SER A 240 10.18 12.11 19.14
C SER A 240 10.02 10.94 18.17
N TYR A 241 10.11 11.25 16.88
CA TYR A 241 10.17 10.28 15.78
C TYR A 241 11.56 10.29 15.17
N ASN A 242 12.19 9.13 15.08
CA ASN A 242 13.55 8.99 14.54
C ASN A 242 13.53 8.04 13.33
N PRO A 243 14.18 8.38 12.21
CA PRO A 243 14.22 7.50 11.05
C PRO A 243 14.90 6.17 11.41
N THR A 244 14.31 5.05 11.00
CA THR A 244 14.99 3.74 11.04
C THR A 244 15.87 3.58 9.79
N GLU A 245 16.64 2.50 9.68
CA GLU A 245 17.40 2.25 8.44
C GLU A 245 16.49 2.00 7.22
N ALA A 246 15.20 1.69 7.41
CA ALA A 246 14.23 1.55 6.33
C ALA A 246 13.91 2.89 5.65
N TYR A 247 14.10 4.02 6.34
CA TYR A 247 13.87 5.35 5.80
C TYR A 247 14.82 5.68 4.64
N TRP A 248 16.08 5.24 4.70
CA TRP A 248 17.10 5.69 3.75
C TRP A 248 16.88 5.20 2.32
N PRO A 249 16.55 3.91 2.05
CA PRO A 249 16.17 3.47 0.71
C PRO A 249 14.95 4.23 0.15
N VAL A 250 13.95 4.51 1.00
CA VAL A 250 12.75 5.27 0.62
C VAL A 250 13.11 6.71 0.27
N LYS A 251 13.96 7.37 1.07
CA LYS A 251 14.44 8.72 0.81
C LYS A 251 15.23 8.80 -0.50
N GLU A 252 16.11 7.83 -0.75
CA GLU A 252 16.85 7.75 -2.01
C GLU A 252 15.91 7.58 -3.21
N PHE A 253 14.90 6.71 -3.10
CA PHE A 253 13.87 6.56 -4.14
C PHE A 253 13.13 7.87 -4.43
N LEU A 254 12.72 8.63 -3.42
CA LEU A 254 12.06 9.92 -3.59
C LEU A 254 12.98 10.95 -4.25
N ASP A 255 14.26 10.97 -3.89
CA ASP A 255 15.24 11.89 -4.48
C ASP A 255 15.52 11.56 -5.96
N LYS A 256 15.76 10.28 -6.26
CA LYS A 256 16.16 9.80 -7.58
C LYS A 256 14.99 9.70 -8.54
N VAL A 257 13.86 9.17 -8.09
CA VAL A 257 12.64 8.98 -8.87
C VAL A 257 11.58 9.98 -8.42
N GLY A 258 10.98 9.80 -7.25
CA GLY A 258 9.94 10.70 -6.72
C GLY A 258 8.84 11.00 -7.74
N ASP A 259 8.42 12.26 -7.82
CA ASP A 259 7.43 12.74 -8.78
C ASP A 259 7.86 12.48 -10.23
N CYS A 260 7.23 11.48 -10.85
CA CYS A 260 7.56 11.02 -12.19
C CYS A 260 6.29 10.76 -13.00
N LYS A 261 6.44 10.63 -14.31
CA LYS A 261 5.35 10.23 -15.19
C LYS A 261 5.03 8.74 -14.99
N LEU A 262 3.76 8.44 -14.77
CA LEU A 262 3.21 7.09 -14.70
C LEU A 262 2.33 6.78 -15.94
N PRO A 263 2.16 5.50 -16.31
CA PRO A 263 2.89 4.34 -15.77
C PRO A 263 4.38 4.37 -16.17
N ALA A 264 5.21 3.82 -15.31
CA ALA A 264 6.61 3.55 -15.60
C ALA A 264 6.75 2.39 -16.59
N THR A 265 7.89 2.30 -17.27
CA THR A 265 8.14 1.22 -18.25
C THR A 265 8.89 0.07 -17.57
N LEU A 266 8.28 -1.11 -17.52
CA LEU A 266 8.99 -2.34 -17.14
C LEU A 266 9.98 -2.72 -18.24
N VAL A 267 11.28 -2.67 -17.94
CA VAL A 267 12.37 -2.99 -18.87
C VAL A 267 12.78 -4.46 -18.75
N SER A 268 12.85 -4.97 -17.52
CA SER A 268 13.14 -6.38 -17.23
C SER A 268 12.26 -6.90 -16.08
N ALA A 269 11.58 -8.01 -16.34
CA ALA A 269 10.72 -8.73 -15.37
C ALA A 269 11.47 -9.87 -14.65
N VAL A 270 12.79 -9.98 -14.85
CA VAL A 270 13.67 -11.01 -14.26
C VAL A 270 14.96 -10.36 -13.76
N SER A 271 15.64 -11.00 -12.82
CA SER A 271 16.91 -10.51 -12.25
C SER A 271 18.03 -10.39 -13.31
N PRO A 272 18.70 -9.23 -13.47
CA PRO A 272 18.42 -7.97 -12.80
C PRO A 272 17.12 -7.32 -13.31
N TYR A 273 16.21 -7.02 -12.39
CA TYR A 273 14.95 -6.36 -12.66
C TYR A 273 15.21 -4.89 -12.97
N GLN A 274 14.43 -4.33 -13.90
CA GLN A 274 14.62 -2.97 -14.35
C GLN A 274 13.30 -2.27 -14.62
N VAL A 275 13.16 -1.07 -14.07
CA VAL A 275 12.01 -0.19 -14.33
C VAL A 275 12.53 1.21 -14.71
N LYS A 276 12.01 1.76 -15.81
CA LYS A 276 12.39 3.06 -16.33
C LYS A 276 11.30 4.09 -16.07
N PHE A 277 11.71 5.23 -15.52
CA PHE A 277 10.88 6.38 -15.19
C PHE A 277 11.27 7.59 -16.02
N VAL A 278 10.31 8.50 -16.21
CA VAL A 278 10.54 9.82 -16.80
C VAL A 278 10.23 10.89 -15.75
N LYS A 279 11.26 11.65 -15.35
CA LYS A 279 11.18 12.73 -14.36
C LYS A 279 11.55 14.05 -15.03
N GLY A 280 10.55 14.85 -15.39
CA GLY A 280 10.77 16.02 -16.26
C GLY A 280 11.35 15.59 -17.61
N SER A 281 12.53 16.10 -17.95
CA SER A 281 13.28 15.68 -19.15
C SER A 281 14.22 14.50 -18.93
N LYS A 282 14.46 14.09 -17.67
CA LYS A 282 15.39 13.01 -17.32
C LYS A 282 14.72 11.64 -17.43
N LYS A 283 15.50 10.64 -17.83
CA LYS A 283 15.11 9.24 -17.74
C LYS A 283 15.96 8.57 -16.68
N VAL A 284 15.32 7.84 -15.78
CA VAL A 284 15.98 7.13 -14.67
C VAL A 284 15.63 5.66 -14.77
N ILE A 285 16.63 4.79 -14.79
CA ILE A 285 16.44 3.34 -14.68
C ILE A 285 16.78 2.93 -13.25
N ALA A 286 15.80 2.35 -12.56
CA ALA A 286 16.00 1.62 -11.31
C ALA A 286 16.34 0.16 -11.64
N THR A 287 17.45 -0.35 -11.10
CA THR A 287 17.94 -1.72 -11.33
C THR A 287 18.22 -2.42 -10.01
N TRP A 288 17.80 -3.68 -9.86
CA TRP A 288 18.13 -4.53 -8.70
C TRP A 288 18.18 -6.01 -9.08
N THR A 289 18.88 -6.81 -8.27
CA THR A 289 18.90 -8.28 -8.38
C THR A 289 18.01 -8.89 -7.31
N ASP A 290 17.76 -10.20 -7.36
CA ASP A 290 16.93 -10.92 -6.39
C ASP A 290 17.26 -10.56 -4.93
N ASN A 291 18.55 -10.51 -4.59
CA ASN A 291 19.02 -10.28 -3.22
C ASN A 291 19.75 -8.94 -3.01
N GLY A 292 19.72 -8.02 -3.98
CA GLY A 292 20.53 -6.80 -3.95
C GLY A 292 19.75 -5.52 -3.61
N PRO A 293 20.46 -4.38 -3.42
CA PRO A 293 19.82 -3.08 -3.30
C PRO A 293 19.23 -2.63 -4.65
N VAL A 294 18.43 -1.56 -4.60
CA VAL A 294 18.05 -0.80 -5.79
C VAL A 294 19.16 0.20 -6.08
N THR A 295 19.55 0.29 -7.36
CA THR A 295 20.48 1.28 -7.89
C THR A 295 19.81 2.10 -8.98
N TYR A 296 20.26 3.33 -9.21
CA TYR A 296 19.65 4.25 -10.16
C TYR A 296 20.68 4.80 -11.15
N THR A 297 20.38 4.74 -12.44
CA THR A 297 21.18 5.37 -13.50
C THR A 297 20.35 6.36 -14.29
N GLU A 298 20.90 7.53 -14.59
CA GLU A 298 20.29 8.50 -15.51
C GLU A 298 20.74 8.17 -16.95
N GLU A 299 19.80 8.15 -17.91
CA GLU A 299 20.10 8.10 -19.36
C GLU A 299 20.30 9.50 -19.95
#